data_AF-A0A7W1AWZ7-F1
#
_entry.id   AF-A0A7W1AWZ7-F1
#
_cell.length_a   1.000
_cell.length_b   1.000
_cell.length_c   1.000
_cell.angle_alpha   90.00
_cell.angle_beta   90.00
_cell.angle_gamma   90.00
#
_symmetry.space_group_name_H-M   'P 1'
#
loop_
_entity.id
_entity.type
_entity.pdbx_description
1 polymer ?
#
loop_
_entity_poly.entity_id
_entity_poly.type
_entity_poly.pdbx_seq_one_letter_code
_entity_poly.pdbx_strand_id
1 'polypeptide(L)'
;MSRARGAESPIDEERLKAELDAIAAEHGAASPKARRAVLDLFKEVLANGRGLIRARLEADRQGRHCAERLSALADTIIRALFDLASGRVFPASNPSAAERLALVAVGGYGRGALAPHSDIDLLFLFPYKQTAWSESVTEYILYMLWDLGLKVGHATRTVSETLKAARDDMTVRTALLEARLVCGEAALLRDLQARFDKEVVAGTSREFIAAKLAERDARHARVGTSRYMVEPQVKEGKGGQRDLQTLFWIAKHSFRVGSDEALIDAGLLSREEYRLFRRCDDFLWAVRCHLHFLAGRAEERISFDVQPELARRLGYQKHPGLEAAERFMKHYFLGARDVGNLTRIVCAELEDREAKNAPRLNRLLRGFGARPRKLKDSSDFVVENGRINIADKAVFERDPVNLIRIFHEAGR
;
A
#
# COMPACT_ATOMS: atom_id res chain seq x y z
N MET A 1 -12.84 7.93 -10.77
CA MET A 1 -12.76 6.65 -11.51
C MET A 1 -11.62 6.74 -12.53
N SER A 2 -10.38 6.51 -12.09
CA SER A 2 -9.29 6.20 -13.02
C SER A 2 -9.42 4.72 -13.34
N ARG A 3 -9.76 4.37 -14.59
CA ARG A 3 -9.57 3.00 -15.07
C ARG A 3 -8.05 2.82 -15.13
N ALA A 4 -7.46 2.32 -14.05
CA ALA A 4 -6.22 1.57 -14.16
C ALA A 4 -6.48 0.54 -15.27
N ARG A 5 -5.71 0.61 -16.36
CA ARG A 5 -5.61 -0.54 -17.26
C ARG A 5 -5.11 -1.66 -16.37
N GLY A 6 -6.03 -2.48 -15.88
CA GLY A 6 -5.70 -3.54 -14.93
C GLY A 6 -4.60 -4.37 -15.55
N ALA A 7 -3.52 -4.61 -14.80
CA ALA A 7 -2.50 -5.53 -15.25
C ALA A 7 -3.21 -6.84 -15.63
N GLU A 8 -3.06 -7.24 -16.89
CA GLU A 8 -3.77 -8.41 -17.42
C GLU A 8 -3.33 -9.65 -16.64
N SER A 9 -4.33 -10.39 -16.12
CA SER A 9 -4.07 -11.63 -15.40
C SER A 9 -3.27 -12.56 -16.31
N PRO A 10 -2.23 -13.26 -15.82
CA PRO A 10 -1.51 -14.22 -16.65
C PRO A 10 -2.34 -15.48 -16.95
N ILE A 11 -3.57 -15.58 -16.45
CA ILE A 11 -4.45 -16.75 -16.52
C ILE A 11 -5.60 -16.46 -17.49
N ASP A 12 -5.91 -17.45 -18.31
CA ASP A 12 -7.11 -17.49 -19.14
C ASP A 12 -8.35 -17.78 -18.26
N GLU A 13 -9.14 -16.74 -17.98
CA GLU A 13 -10.33 -16.85 -17.13
C GLU A 13 -11.44 -17.69 -17.78
N GLU A 14 -11.54 -17.71 -19.11
CA GLU A 14 -12.54 -18.51 -19.82
C GLU A 14 -12.23 -19.99 -19.73
N ARG A 15 -10.95 -20.34 -19.93
CA ARG A 15 -10.48 -21.71 -19.77
C ARG A 15 -10.68 -22.20 -18.33
N LEU A 16 -10.29 -21.39 -17.34
CA LEU A 16 -10.47 -21.73 -15.92
C LEU A 16 -11.94 -22.01 -15.61
N LYS A 17 -12.85 -21.17 -16.10
CA LYS A 17 -14.29 -21.36 -15.92
C LYS A 17 -14.77 -22.67 -16.56
N ALA A 18 -14.34 -22.98 -17.78
CA ALA A 18 -14.72 -24.21 -18.46
C ALA A 18 -14.25 -25.47 -17.70
N GLU A 19 -13.03 -25.45 -17.16
CA GLU A 19 -12.50 -26.56 -16.35
C GLU A 19 -13.28 -26.71 -15.02
N LEU A 20 -13.65 -25.60 -14.36
CA LEU A 20 -14.50 -25.64 -13.16
C LEU A 20 -15.90 -26.19 -13.45
N ASP A 21 -16.52 -25.78 -14.56
CA ASP A 21 -17.83 -26.28 -14.97
C ASP A 21 -17.78 -27.79 -15.30
N ALA A 22 -16.69 -28.27 -15.91
CA ALA A 22 -16.48 -29.70 -16.18
C ALA A 22 -16.37 -30.51 -14.88
N ILE A 23 -15.56 -30.05 -13.91
CA ILE A 23 -15.43 -30.70 -12.60
C ILE A 23 -16.77 -30.75 -11.87
N ALA A 24 -17.53 -29.65 -11.90
CA ALA A 24 -18.85 -29.57 -11.27
C ALA A 24 -19.86 -30.55 -11.90
N ALA A 25 -19.83 -30.73 -13.23
CA ALA A 25 -20.68 -31.65 -13.95
C ALA A 25 -20.31 -33.12 -13.68
N GLU A 26 -19.02 -33.45 -13.59
CA GLU A 26 -18.53 -34.82 -13.40
C GLU A 26 -18.79 -35.34 -11.98
N HIS A 27 -18.55 -34.50 -10.97
CA HIS A 27 -18.52 -34.94 -9.58
C HIS A 27 -19.68 -34.40 -8.73
N GLY A 28 -20.48 -33.46 -9.26
CA GLY A 28 -21.43 -32.67 -8.49
C GLY A 28 -20.72 -31.60 -7.66
N ALA A 29 -21.06 -30.32 -7.88
CA ALA A 29 -20.33 -29.17 -7.35
C ALA A 29 -20.09 -29.18 -5.83
N ALA A 30 -21.06 -29.67 -5.04
CA ALA A 30 -20.96 -29.73 -3.59
C ALA A 30 -20.24 -30.99 -3.05
N SER A 31 -19.76 -31.89 -3.91
CA SER A 31 -19.15 -33.13 -3.46
C SER A 31 -17.71 -32.94 -2.96
N PRO A 32 -17.24 -33.78 -2.01
CA PRO A 32 -15.85 -33.78 -1.59
C PRO A 32 -14.86 -34.03 -2.74
N LYS A 33 -15.26 -34.83 -3.74
CA LYS A 33 -14.45 -35.11 -4.95
C LYS A 33 -14.29 -33.85 -5.80
N ALA A 34 -15.39 -33.12 -6.07
CA ALA A 34 -15.33 -31.85 -6.78
C ALA A 34 -14.43 -30.85 -6.06
N ARG A 35 -14.59 -30.71 -4.73
CA ARG A 35 -13.75 -29.82 -3.92
C ARG A 35 -12.26 -30.13 -4.06
N ARG A 36 -11.88 -31.42 -4.04
CA ARG A 36 -10.48 -31.84 -4.20
C ARG A 36 -9.94 -31.52 -5.60
N ALA A 37 -10.69 -31.85 -6.65
CA ALA A 37 -10.30 -31.55 -8.02
C ALA A 37 -10.17 -30.04 -8.28
N VAL A 38 -11.10 -29.23 -7.77
CA VAL A 38 -11.04 -27.76 -7.82
C VAL A 38 -9.80 -27.24 -7.09
N LEU A 39 -9.48 -27.78 -5.91
CA LEU A 39 -8.29 -27.39 -5.17
C LEU A 39 -7.01 -27.69 -5.95
N ASP A 40 -6.92 -28.87 -6.56
CA ASP A 40 -5.73 -29.27 -7.33
C ASP A 40 -5.56 -28.40 -8.58
N LEU A 41 -6.67 -28.06 -9.27
CA LEU A 41 -6.67 -27.09 -10.37
C LEU A 41 -6.16 -25.71 -9.92
N PHE A 42 -6.68 -25.17 -8.81
CA PHE A 42 -6.25 -23.86 -8.34
C PHE A 42 -4.78 -23.84 -7.86
N LYS A 43 -4.25 -24.95 -7.34
CA LYS A 43 -2.81 -25.07 -7.03
C LYS A 43 -1.96 -24.95 -8.29
N GLU A 44 -2.36 -25.61 -9.36
CA GLU A 44 -1.68 -25.50 -10.66
C GLU A 44 -1.74 -24.07 -11.20
N VAL A 45 -2.94 -23.47 -11.22
CA VAL A 45 -3.15 -22.07 -11.68
C VAL A 45 -2.27 -21.09 -10.88
N LEU A 46 -2.23 -21.23 -9.56
CA LEU A 46 -1.45 -20.35 -8.69
C LEU A 46 0.06 -20.53 -8.92
N ALA A 47 0.54 -21.76 -9.06
CA ALA A 47 1.95 -22.06 -9.32
C ALA A 47 2.40 -21.53 -10.69
N ASN A 48 1.63 -21.84 -11.75
CA ASN A 48 1.92 -21.40 -13.11
C ASN A 48 1.85 -19.87 -13.23
N GLY A 49 0.80 -19.24 -12.67
CA GLY A 49 0.65 -17.79 -12.67
C GLY A 49 1.81 -17.08 -11.96
N ARG A 50 2.22 -17.56 -10.78
CA ARG A 50 3.40 -17.01 -10.07
C ARG A 50 4.69 -17.20 -10.86
N GLY A 51 4.87 -18.36 -11.51
CA GLY A 51 6.03 -18.63 -12.37
C GLY A 51 6.13 -17.64 -13.54
N LEU A 52 5.03 -17.40 -14.25
CA LEU A 52 4.97 -16.44 -15.35
C LEU A 52 5.24 -15.01 -14.89
N ILE A 53 4.66 -14.60 -13.75
CA ILE A 53 4.87 -13.26 -13.20
C ILE A 53 6.33 -13.08 -12.77
N ARG A 54 6.94 -14.08 -12.14
CA ARG A 54 8.35 -14.07 -11.77
C ARG A 54 9.25 -13.92 -12.99
N ALA A 55 9.01 -14.71 -14.04
CA ALA A 55 9.79 -14.63 -15.28
C ALA A 55 9.69 -13.24 -15.93
N ARG A 56 8.49 -12.62 -15.93
CA ARG A 56 8.30 -11.23 -16.40
C ARG A 56 9.10 -10.23 -15.56
N LEU A 57 9.05 -10.32 -14.23
CA LEU A 57 9.82 -9.45 -13.34
C LEU A 57 11.33 -9.59 -13.58
N GLU A 58 11.82 -10.81 -13.77
CA GLU A 58 13.25 -11.05 -14.08
C GLU A 58 13.68 -10.44 -15.42
N ALA A 59 12.75 -10.31 -16.39
CA ALA A 59 13.00 -9.68 -17.68
C ALA A 59 12.85 -8.14 -17.66
N ASP A 60 11.73 -7.62 -17.14
CA ASP A 60 11.38 -6.20 -17.19
C ASP A 60 11.91 -5.39 -15.98
N ARG A 61 12.16 -6.05 -14.84
CA ARG A 61 12.56 -5.47 -13.55
C ARG A 61 11.59 -4.41 -13.01
N GLN A 62 10.34 -4.43 -13.48
CA GLN A 62 9.28 -3.49 -13.08
C GLN A 62 8.53 -4.05 -11.87
N GLY A 63 8.99 -3.63 -10.69
CA GLY A 63 8.48 -4.10 -9.41
C GLY A 63 7.00 -3.85 -9.21
N ARG A 64 6.53 -2.64 -9.56
CA ARG A 64 5.14 -2.25 -9.39
C ARG A 64 4.21 -3.10 -10.26
N HIS A 65 4.58 -3.34 -11.51
CA HIS A 65 3.81 -4.20 -12.40
C HIS A 65 3.79 -5.66 -11.92
N CYS A 66 4.89 -6.17 -11.34
CA CYS A 66 4.86 -7.49 -10.70
C CYS A 66 3.80 -7.54 -9.59
N ALA A 67 3.75 -6.52 -8.74
CA ALA A 67 2.80 -6.48 -7.62
C ALA A 67 1.34 -6.39 -8.10
N GLU A 68 1.09 -5.66 -9.17
CA GLU A 68 -0.22 -5.55 -9.82
C GLU A 68 -0.66 -6.85 -10.47
N ARG A 69 0.25 -7.54 -11.18
CA ARG A 69 -0.03 -8.85 -11.78
C ARG A 69 -0.33 -9.92 -10.71
N LEU A 70 0.36 -9.89 -9.57
CA LEU A 70 0.08 -10.78 -8.43
C LEU A 70 -1.31 -10.50 -7.85
N SER A 71 -1.70 -9.23 -7.74
CA SER A 71 -3.05 -8.85 -7.32
C SER A 71 -4.09 -9.31 -8.33
N ALA A 72 -3.83 -9.18 -9.64
CA ALA A 72 -4.75 -9.64 -10.68
C ALA A 72 -4.93 -11.17 -10.66
N LEU A 73 -3.86 -11.93 -10.43
CA LEU A 73 -3.93 -13.38 -10.24
C LEU A 73 -4.81 -13.76 -9.03
N ALA A 74 -4.64 -13.05 -7.91
CA ALA A 74 -5.49 -13.25 -6.73
C ALA A 74 -6.96 -12.90 -7.01
N ASP A 75 -7.22 -11.80 -7.73
CA ASP A 75 -8.57 -11.42 -8.15
C ASP A 75 -9.20 -12.54 -9.00
N THR A 76 -8.50 -13.07 -10.01
CA THR A 76 -9.00 -14.16 -10.86
C THR A 76 -9.40 -15.39 -10.03
N ILE A 77 -8.54 -15.84 -9.11
CA ILE A 77 -8.82 -17.00 -8.25
C ILE A 77 -10.03 -16.75 -7.35
N ILE A 78 -10.09 -15.58 -6.70
CA ILE A 78 -11.16 -15.26 -5.75
C ILE A 78 -12.51 -15.08 -6.47
N ARG A 79 -12.52 -14.47 -7.65
CA ARG A 79 -13.72 -14.36 -8.49
C ARG A 79 -14.23 -15.74 -8.90
N ALA A 80 -13.36 -16.60 -9.39
CA ALA A 80 -13.72 -17.97 -9.79
C ALA A 80 -14.25 -18.80 -8.60
N LEU A 81 -13.63 -18.67 -7.43
CA LEU A 81 -14.12 -19.30 -6.20
C LEU A 81 -15.48 -18.76 -5.76
N PHE A 82 -15.68 -17.44 -5.84
CA PHE A 82 -16.95 -16.81 -5.52
C PHE A 82 -18.08 -17.28 -6.44
N ASP A 83 -17.84 -17.32 -7.75
CA ASP A 83 -18.82 -17.75 -8.75
C ASP A 83 -19.16 -19.24 -8.58
N LEU A 84 -18.17 -20.08 -8.33
CA LEU A 84 -18.37 -21.51 -8.02
C LEU A 84 -19.20 -21.67 -6.73
N ALA A 85 -18.80 -21.01 -5.65
CA ALA A 85 -19.44 -21.14 -4.35
C ALA A 85 -20.90 -20.67 -4.38
N SER A 86 -21.15 -19.48 -4.94
CA SER A 86 -22.48 -18.86 -4.97
C SER A 86 -23.40 -19.43 -6.06
N GLY A 87 -22.84 -19.85 -7.20
CA GLY A 87 -23.63 -20.31 -8.35
C GLY A 87 -23.85 -21.82 -8.42
N ARG A 88 -22.94 -22.62 -7.86
CA ARG A 88 -22.95 -24.08 -8.02
C ARG A 88 -22.98 -24.84 -6.70
N VAL A 89 -22.21 -24.43 -5.70
CA VAL A 89 -22.12 -25.15 -4.41
C VAL A 89 -23.31 -24.79 -3.51
N PHE A 90 -23.60 -23.49 -3.37
CA PHE A 90 -24.69 -22.95 -2.58
C PHE A 90 -25.61 -22.07 -3.43
N PRO A 91 -26.30 -22.64 -4.43
CA PRO A 91 -27.19 -21.87 -5.28
C PRO A 91 -28.31 -21.24 -4.44
N ALA A 92 -28.46 -19.92 -4.54
CA ALA A 92 -29.61 -19.23 -3.96
C ALA A 92 -30.79 -19.32 -4.93
N SER A 93 -31.77 -20.20 -4.64
CA SER A 93 -32.91 -20.44 -5.54
C SER A 93 -33.85 -19.23 -5.68
N ASN A 94 -33.92 -18.36 -4.67
CA ASN A 94 -34.72 -17.14 -4.70
C ASN A 94 -34.10 -16.05 -3.79
N PRO A 95 -33.00 -15.39 -4.22
CA PRO A 95 -32.26 -14.48 -3.36
C PRO A 95 -33.08 -13.21 -3.06
N SER A 96 -33.34 -13.01 -1.78
CA SER A 96 -33.87 -11.77 -1.22
C SER A 96 -32.80 -10.68 -1.18
N ALA A 97 -33.22 -9.44 -0.87
CA ALA A 97 -32.27 -8.35 -0.64
C ALA A 97 -31.26 -8.61 0.50
N ALA A 98 -31.56 -9.58 1.39
CA ALA A 98 -30.67 -9.99 2.48
C ALA A 98 -29.59 -10.99 2.03
N GLU A 99 -29.78 -11.71 0.92
CA GLU A 99 -28.79 -12.65 0.36
C GLU A 99 -27.89 -11.96 -0.67
N ARG A 100 -27.30 -10.83 -0.24
CA ARG A 100 -26.31 -10.09 -1.02
C ARG A 100 -24.99 -10.10 -0.28
N LEU A 101 -23.92 -10.37 -1.03
CA LEU A 101 -22.56 -10.41 -0.54
C LEU A 101 -21.65 -9.66 -1.51
N ALA A 102 -20.74 -8.86 -0.99
CA ALA A 102 -19.64 -8.27 -1.73
C ALA A 102 -18.32 -8.70 -1.11
N LEU A 103 -17.41 -9.21 -1.93
CA LEU A 103 -16.02 -9.46 -1.53
C LEU A 103 -15.20 -8.23 -1.89
N VAL A 104 -14.72 -7.56 -0.86
CA VAL A 104 -13.96 -6.31 -0.96
C VAL A 104 -12.54 -6.58 -0.52
N ALA A 105 -11.57 -6.34 -1.39
CA ALA A 105 -10.16 -6.31 -1.02
C ALA A 105 -9.87 -5.01 -0.25
N VAL A 106 -9.11 -5.10 0.84
CA VAL A 106 -8.70 -3.95 1.66
C VAL A 106 -7.18 -3.87 1.80
N GLY A 107 -6.68 -2.73 2.29
CA GLY A 107 -5.24 -2.52 2.50
C GLY A 107 -4.41 -2.72 1.22
N GLY A 108 -3.27 -3.43 1.34
CA GLY A 108 -2.35 -3.64 0.23
C GLY A 108 -2.98 -4.39 -0.96
N TYR A 109 -3.83 -5.38 -0.67
CA TYR A 109 -4.57 -6.10 -1.70
C TYR A 109 -5.63 -5.20 -2.37
N GLY A 110 -6.34 -4.41 -1.57
CA GLY A 110 -7.29 -3.41 -2.04
C GLY A 110 -6.67 -2.37 -2.98
N ARG A 111 -5.46 -1.90 -2.67
CA ARG A 111 -4.64 -1.03 -3.55
C ARG A 111 -4.24 -1.70 -4.86
N GLY A 112 -4.45 -3.00 -5.01
CA GLY A 112 -4.10 -3.75 -6.21
C GLY A 112 -2.60 -4.07 -6.30
N ALA A 113 -1.91 -4.21 -5.17
CA ALA A 113 -0.47 -4.46 -5.17
C ALA A 113 -0.06 -5.45 -4.07
N LEU A 114 0.29 -6.67 -4.48
CA LEU A 114 0.74 -7.75 -3.61
C LEU A 114 2.22 -8.09 -3.83
N ALA A 115 2.96 -8.35 -2.76
CA ALA A 115 4.24 -9.06 -2.88
C ALA A 115 3.95 -10.58 -2.98
N PRO A 116 4.90 -11.40 -3.48
CA PRO A 116 4.66 -12.84 -3.72
C PRO A 116 4.10 -13.61 -2.52
N HIS A 117 4.53 -13.24 -1.31
CA HIS A 117 4.09 -13.84 -0.05
C HIS A 117 3.33 -12.86 0.87
N SER A 118 2.75 -11.79 0.30
CA SER A 118 1.85 -10.91 1.04
C SER A 118 0.57 -11.64 1.45
N ASP A 119 -0.01 -11.20 2.56
CA ASP A 119 -1.35 -11.59 2.98
C ASP A 119 -2.42 -11.01 2.02
N ILE A 120 -3.52 -11.74 1.87
CA ILE A 120 -4.72 -11.34 1.13
C ILE A 120 -5.76 -10.90 2.15
N ASP A 121 -6.04 -9.61 2.21
CA ASP A 121 -7.01 -9.05 3.17
C ASP A 121 -8.38 -8.85 2.51
N LEU A 122 -9.39 -9.58 3.02
CA LEU A 122 -10.76 -9.59 2.51
C LEU A 122 -11.78 -9.05 3.52
N LEU A 123 -12.69 -8.22 3.05
CA LEU A 123 -13.91 -7.85 3.75
C LEU A 123 -15.09 -8.51 3.02
N PHE A 124 -15.72 -9.46 3.72
CA PHE A 124 -17.00 -10.03 3.33
C PHE A 124 -18.10 -9.09 3.84
N LEU A 125 -18.69 -8.33 2.91
CA LEU A 125 -19.60 -7.24 3.19
C LEU A 125 -21.04 -7.64 2.88
N PHE A 126 -21.94 -7.40 3.85
CA PHE A 126 -23.38 -7.69 3.74
C PHE A 126 -24.22 -6.44 4.03
N PRO A 127 -25.48 -6.37 3.57
CA PRO A 127 -26.32 -5.19 3.76
C PRO A 127 -26.73 -4.94 5.21
N TYR A 128 -27.22 -5.96 5.92
CA TYR A 128 -27.83 -5.79 7.25
C TYR A 128 -27.45 -6.87 8.27
N LYS A 129 -27.37 -8.13 7.86
CA LYS A 129 -26.90 -9.23 8.71
C LYS A 129 -26.28 -10.33 7.84
N GLN A 130 -25.45 -11.16 8.46
CA GLN A 130 -25.00 -12.40 7.84
C GLN A 130 -26.18 -13.39 7.80
N THR A 131 -26.45 -13.96 6.64
CA THR A 131 -27.41 -15.06 6.44
C THR A 131 -26.66 -16.40 6.37
N ALA A 132 -27.35 -17.51 6.62
CA ALA A 132 -26.76 -18.86 6.53
C ALA A 132 -26.14 -19.14 5.14
N TRP A 133 -26.77 -18.64 4.07
CA TRP A 133 -26.20 -18.70 2.72
C TRP A 133 -24.87 -17.96 2.64
N SER A 134 -24.85 -16.70 3.11
CA SER A 134 -23.66 -15.85 3.03
C SER A 134 -22.51 -16.36 3.91
N GLU A 135 -22.83 -17.00 5.03
CA GLU A 135 -21.90 -17.72 5.90
C GLU A 135 -21.29 -18.92 5.18
N SER A 136 -22.12 -19.78 4.58
CA SER A 136 -21.65 -20.96 3.84
C SER A 136 -20.72 -20.58 2.67
N VAL A 137 -21.07 -19.54 1.91
CA VAL A 137 -20.24 -19.01 0.82
C VAL A 137 -18.91 -18.45 1.36
N THR A 138 -18.96 -17.69 2.46
CA THR A 138 -17.77 -17.11 3.09
C THR A 138 -16.82 -18.20 3.58
N GLU A 139 -17.32 -19.19 4.32
CA GLU A 139 -16.55 -20.30 4.84
C GLU A 139 -15.91 -21.12 3.71
N TYR A 140 -16.67 -21.46 2.68
CA TYR A 140 -16.14 -22.21 1.55
C TYR A 140 -14.97 -21.50 0.88
N ILE A 141 -15.09 -20.19 0.62
CA ILE A 141 -14.02 -19.38 0.03
C ILE A 141 -12.80 -19.36 0.96
N LEU A 142 -13.00 -19.09 2.26
CA LEU A 142 -11.89 -19.05 3.23
C LEU A 142 -11.14 -20.38 3.32
N TYR A 143 -11.87 -21.49 3.46
CA TYR A 143 -11.25 -22.82 3.53
C TYR A 143 -10.51 -23.18 2.24
N MET A 144 -11.05 -22.82 1.06
CA MET A 144 -10.35 -23.04 -0.20
C MET A 144 -9.06 -22.20 -0.30
N LEU A 145 -9.08 -20.94 0.10
CA LEU A 145 -7.89 -20.09 0.10
C LEU A 145 -6.82 -20.57 1.09
N TRP A 146 -7.21 -21.03 2.28
CA TRP A 146 -6.27 -21.62 3.24
C TRP A 146 -5.69 -22.95 2.75
N ASP A 147 -6.50 -23.81 2.12
CA ASP A 147 -6.03 -25.06 1.52
C ASP A 147 -5.08 -24.85 0.33
N LEU A 148 -5.15 -23.68 -0.32
CA LEU A 148 -4.17 -23.23 -1.31
C LEU A 148 -2.84 -22.75 -0.68
N GLY A 149 -2.76 -22.70 0.64
CA GLY A 149 -1.61 -22.19 1.39
C GLY A 149 -1.50 -20.66 1.35
N LEU A 150 -2.59 -19.95 1.03
CA LEU A 150 -2.62 -18.49 1.05
C LEU A 150 -2.87 -18.00 2.48
N LYS A 151 -2.16 -16.93 2.85
CA LYS A 151 -2.41 -16.22 4.11
C LYS A 151 -3.55 -15.23 3.88
N VAL A 152 -4.67 -15.44 4.56
CA VAL A 152 -5.88 -14.62 4.38
C VAL A 152 -6.23 -13.94 5.69
N GLY A 153 -6.11 -12.61 5.72
CA GLY A 153 -6.76 -11.78 6.72
C GLY A 153 -8.21 -11.55 6.28
N HIS A 154 -9.17 -11.65 7.19
CA HIS A 154 -10.56 -11.39 6.83
C HIS A 154 -11.38 -10.68 7.90
N ALA A 155 -12.44 -10.02 7.48
CA ALA A 155 -13.50 -9.53 8.32
C ALA A 155 -14.86 -9.81 7.65
N THR A 156 -15.85 -10.16 8.46
CA THR A 156 -17.20 -10.51 8.03
C THR A 156 -18.14 -9.52 8.71
N ARG A 157 -18.61 -8.51 7.98
CA ARG A 157 -19.29 -7.34 8.59
C ARG A 157 -20.37 -6.77 7.68
N THR A 158 -21.34 -6.12 8.30
CA THR A 158 -22.27 -5.22 7.63
C THR A 158 -21.61 -3.88 7.31
N VAL A 159 -22.25 -3.06 6.47
CA VAL A 159 -21.79 -1.68 6.23
C VAL A 159 -21.67 -0.91 7.55
N SER A 160 -22.71 -0.97 8.39
CA SER A 160 -22.74 -0.24 9.67
C SER A 160 -21.67 -0.70 10.67
N GLU A 161 -21.41 -2.01 10.77
CA GLU A 161 -20.34 -2.55 11.62
C GLU A 161 -18.95 -2.17 11.08
N THR A 162 -18.78 -2.16 9.76
CA THR A 162 -17.53 -1.73 9.13
C THR A 162 -17.23 -0.27 9.43
N LEU A 163 -18.23 0.60 9.35
CA LEU A 163 -18.10 2.02 9.71
C LEU A 163 -17.77 2.21 11.20
N LYS A 164 -18.44 1.46 12.09
CA LYS A 164 -18.13 1.48 13.53
C LYS A 164 -16.69 1.08 13.79
N ALA A 165 -16.25 -0.06 13.25
CA ALA A 165 -14.87 -0.53 13.39
C ALA A 165 -13.84 0.49 12.87
N ALA A 166 -14.17 1.21 11.80
CA ALA A 166 -13.29 2.25 11.25
C ALA A 166 -13.23 3.54 12.08
N ARG A 167 -14.25 3.85 12.87
CA ARG A 167 -14.19 4.93 13.85
C ARG A 167 -13.29 4.54 15.01
N ASP A 168 -13.44 3.30 15.49
CA ASP A 168 -12.80 2.80 16.71
C ASP A 168 -11.33 2.40 16.49
N ASP A 169 -10.93 2.01 15.27
CA ASP A 169 -9.58 1.54 14.95
C ASP A 169 -8.99 2.24 13.71
N MET A 170 -7.89 2.96 13.92
CA MET A 170 -7.14 3.68 12.87
C MET A 170 -6.56 2.74 11.80
N THR A 171 -6.25 1.49 12.15
CA THR A 171 -5.77 0.46 11.22
C THR A 171 -6.88 0.07 10.25
N VAL A 172 -8.09 -0.19 10.76
CA VAL A 172 -9.28 -0.47 9.93
C VAL A 172 -9.60 0.74 9.06
N ARG A 173 -9.60 1.95 9.64
CA ARG A 173 -9.80 3.20 8.90
C ARG A 173 -8.83 3.32 7.72
N THR A 174 -7.55 3.03 7.94
CA THR A 174 -6.52 3.11 6.91
C THR A 174 -6.72 2.04 5.83
N ALA A 175 -7.04 0.80 6.20
CA ALA A 175 -7.27 -0.28 5.26
C ALA A 175 -8.47 0.01 4.34
N LEU A 176 -9.53 0.65 4.85
CA LEU A 176 -10.73 1.00 4.09
C LEU A 176 -10.50 2.14 3.08
N LEU A 177 -9.51 3.01 3.28
CA LEU A 177 -9.11 3.97 2.25
C LEU A 177 -8.78 3.26 0.94
N GLU A 178 -8.32 2.02 1.00
CA GLU A 178 -7.89 1.23 -0.16
C GLU A 178 -8.92 0.18 -0.57
N ALA A 179 -10.15 0.27 -0.08
CA ALA A 179 -11.21 -0.69 -0.39
C ALA A 179 -11.52 -0.75 -1.89
N ARG A 180 -11.51 -1.96 -2.45
CA ARG A 180 -11.77 -2.24 -3.87
C ARG A 180 -12.63 -3.49 -4.02
N LEU A 181 -13.65 -3.42 -4.87
CA LEU A 181 -14.50 -4.58 -5.17
C LEU A 181 -13.69 -5.63 -5.93
N VAL A 182 -13.74 -6.88 -5.46
CA VAL A 182 -13.24 -8.05 -6.19
C VAL A 182 -14.39 -8.69 -6.97
N CYS A 183 -15.49 -9.02 -6.28
CA CYS A 183 -16.72 -9.57 -6.85
C CYS A 183 -17.94 -9.36 -5.94
N GLY A 184 -19.12 -9.69 -6.45
CA GLY A 184 -20.39 -9.60 -5.74
C GLY A 184 -21.10 -8.26 -5.89
N GLU A 185 -21.90 -7.88 -4.90
CA GLU A 185 -22.82 -6.74 -4.98
C GLU A 185 -22.08 -5.38 -4.89
N ALA A 186 -21.87 -4.75 -6.03
CA ALA A 186 -21.19 -3.46 -6.12
C ALA A 186 -21.92 -2.33 -5.38
N ALA A 187 -23.24 -2.42 -5.18
CA ALA A 187 -23.99 -1.42 -4.42
C ALA A 187 -23.55 -1.34 -2.96
N LEU A 188 -23.15 -2.47 -2.35
CA LEU A 188 -22.68 -2.50 -0.96
C LEU A 188 -21.39 -1.72 -0.77
N LEU A 189 -20.42 -1.88 -1.68
CA LEU A 189 -19.18 -1.11 -1.61
C LEU A 189 -19.44 0.38 -1.84
N ARG A 190 -20.33 0.75 -2.78
CA ARG A 190 -20.68 2.15 -3.01
C ARG A 190 -21.31 2.80 -1.78
N ASP A 191 -22.22 2.09 -1.11
CA ASP A 191 -22.82 2.57 0.14
C ASP A 191 -21.76 2.73 1.24
N LEU A 192 -20.91 1.71 1.43
CA LEU A 192 -19.80 1.77 2.38
C LEU A 192 -18.88 2.96 2.12
N GLN A 193 -18.44 3.18 0.88
CA GLN A 193 -17.54 4.29 0.52
C GLN A 193 -18.20 5.65 0.78
N ALA A 194 -19.44 5.84 0.31
CA ALA A 194 -20.16 7.10 0.50
C ALA A 194 -20.36 7.43 1.99
N ARG A 195 -20.73 6.43 2.79
CA ARG A 195 -20.92 6.59 4.23
C ARG A 195 -19.60 6.73 4.98
N PHE A 196 -18.55 6.02 4.58
CA PHE A 196 -17.21 6.15 5.18
C PHE A 196 -16.66 7.55 5.00
N ASP A 197 -16.79 8.12 3.80
CA ASP A 197 -16.35 9.48 3.51
C ASP A 197 -17.12 10.52 4.35
N LYS A 198 -18.43 10.33 4.51
CA LYS A 198 -19.31 11.25 5.24
C LYS A 198 -19.20 11.13 6.76
N GLU A 199 -19.15 9.90 7.28
CA GLU A 199 -19.29 9.60 8.71
C GLU A 199 -17.94 9.43 9.43
N VAL A 200 -16.85 9.14 8.71
CA VAL A 200 -15.54 8.82 9.30
C VAL A 200 -14.45 9.78 8.85
N VAL A 201 -14.36 10.06 7.54
CA VAL A 201 -13.27 10.88 6.96
C VAL A 201 -13.54 12.38 7.09
N ALA A 202 -14.79 12.80 6.89
CA ALA A 202 -15.15 14.21 6.94
C ALA A 202 -14.83 14.83 8.32
N GLY A 203 -13.99 15.86 8.33
CA GLY A 203 -13.63 16.60 9.55
C GLY A 203 -12.53 15.98 10.40
N THR A 204 -12.00 14.80 10.05
CA THR A 204 -11.00 14.08 10.87
C THR A 204 -9.58 14.12 10.29
N SER A 205 -9.31 14.94 9.27
CA SER A 205 -8.00 15.01 8.61
C SER A 205 -6.83 15.25 9.57
N ARG A 206 -6.98 16.18 10.53
CA ARG A 206 -5.91 16.51 11.50
C ARG A 206 -5.61 15.34 12.43
N GLU A 207 -6.64 14.68 12.93
CA GLU A 207 -6.51 13.47 13.75
C GLU A 207 -5.79 12.37 12.97
N PHE A 208 -6.20 12.13 11.73
CA PHE A 208 -5.62 11.11 10.87
C PHE A 208 -4.13 11.39 10.57
N ILE A 209 -3.79 12.62 10.19
CA ILE A 209 -2.40 13.02 9.94
C ILE A 209 -1.54 12.78 11.18
N ALA A 210 -1.98 13.28 12.34
CA ALA A 210 -1.24 13.10 13.60
C ALA A 210 -1.03 11.62 13.93
N ALA A 211 -2.07 10.80 13.79
CA ALA A 211 -1.98 9.36 14.02
C ALA A 211 -1.00 8.67 13.06
N LYS A 212 -1.05 8.98 11.76
CA LYS A 212 -0.15 8.39 10.76
C LYS A 212 1.32 8.80 10.97
N LEU A 213 1.58 10.04 11.38
CA LEU A 213 2.93 10.50 11.72
C LEU A 213 3.46 9.80 12.98
N ALA A 214 2.62 9.65 14.02
CA ALA A 214 2.98 8.92 15.23
C ALA A 214 3.28 7.43 14.95
N GLU A 215 2.47 6.77 14.12
CA GLU A 215 2.70 5.38 13.69
C GLU A 215 4.04 5.23 12.95
N ARG A 216 4.37 6.18 12.07
CA ARG A 216 5.67 6.21 11.37
C ARG A 216 6.82 6.30 12.37
N ASP A 217 6.74 7.24 13.31
CA ASP A 217 7.82 7.50 14.27
C ASP A 217 8.02 6.30 15.21
N ALA A 218 6.93 5.70 15.70
CA ALA A 218 6.97 4.48 16.51
C ALA A 218 7.59 3.29 15.74
N ARG A 219 7.24 3.14 14.46
CA ARG A 219 7.83 2.10 13.60
C ARG A 219 9.32 2.31 13.40
N HIS A 220 9.77 3.54 13.09
CA HIS A 220 11.19 3.83 12.92
C HIS A 220 11.97 3.58 14.22
N ALA A 221 11.40 3.92 15.38
CA ALA A 221 12.02 3.61 16.68
C ALA A 221 12.22 2.10 16.90
N ARG A 222 11.24 1.27 16.50
CA ARG A 222 11.31 -0.19 16.64
C ARG A 222 12.26 -0.87 15.64
N VAL A 223 12.26 -0.45 14.37
CA VAL A 223 13.00 -1.10 13.29
C VAL A 223 14.46 -0.62 13.21
N GLY A 224 14.72 0.61 13.65
CA GLY A 224 16.03 1.26 13.57
C GLY A 224 15.89 2.68 13.03
N THR A 225 16.46 3.64 13.76
CA THR A 225 16.36 5.07 13.43
C THR A 225 17.30 5.50 12.31
N SER A 226 18.31 4.68 12.01
CA SER A 226 19.23 4.87 10.89
C SER A 226 18.66 4.31 9.60
N ARG A 227 18.87 5.05 8.51
CA ARG A 227 18.60 4.61 7.15
C ARG A 227 19.70 3.68 6.61
N TYR A 228 20.91 3.82 7.12
CA TYR A 228 22.12 3.16 6.61
C TYR A 228 22.46 1.93 7.45
N MET A 229 21.48 1.04 7.59
CA MET A 229 21.68 -0.26 8.24
C MET A 229 22.35 -1.22 7.25
N VAL A 230 23.27 -2.06 7.73
CA VAL A 230 23.93 -3.10 6.91
C VAL A 230 22.90 -4.06 6.31
N GLU A 231 21.87 -4.40 7.10
CA GLU A 231 20.75 -5.24 6.69
C GLU A 231 19.42 -4.48 6.81
N PRO A 232 19.08 -3.62 5.83
CA PRO A 232 17.90 -2.77 5.92
C PRO A 232 16.60 -3.57 5.71
N GLN A 233 15.48 -3.03 6.20
CA GLN A 233 14.14 -3.55 5.91
C GLN A 233 13.46 -2.75 4.80
N VAL A 234 13.10 -3.41 3.70
CA VAL A 234 12.53 -2.77 2.49
C VAL A 234 11.14 -2.18 2.72
N LYS A 235 10.33 -2.81 3.57
CA LYS A 235 8.96 -2.40 3.84
C LYS A 235 8.86 -1.40 4.98
N GLU A 236 9.27 -1.82 6.18
CA GLU A 236 9.03 -1.08 7.43
C GLU A 236 10.20 -0.17 7.84
N GLY A 237 11.34 -0.22 7.15
CA GLY A 237 12.51 0.61 7.46
C GLY A 237 12.31 2.09 7.15
N LYS A 238 13.23 2.93 7.66
CA LYS A 238 13.26 4.37 7.39
C LYS A 238 13.63 4.63 5.92
N GLY A 239 12.72 5.26 5.18
CA GLY A 239 12.81 5.39 3.72
C GLY A 239 12.31 4.15 2.96
N GLY A 240 11.66 3.20 3.63
CA GLY A 240 11.07 2.01 3.01
C GLY A 240 9.67 2.25 2.43
N GLN A 241 9.06 1.21 1.88
CA GLN A 241 7.75 1.29 1.21
C GLN A 241 6.65 1.89 2.10
N ARG A 242 6.66 1.59 3.40
CA ARG A 242 5.66 2.09 4.33
C ARG A 242 5.70 3.62 4.44
N ASP A 243 6.86 4.25 4.31
CA ASP A 243 6.96 5.72 4.33
C ASP A 243 6.22 6.33 3.14
N LEU A 244 6.36 5.76 1.94
CA LEU A 244 5.62 6.20 0.75
C LEU A 244 4.11 5.97 0.89
N GLN A 245 3.72 4.80 1.40
CA GLN A 245 2.32 4.46 1.65
C GLN A 245 1.68 5.41 2.66
N THR A 246 2.40 5.80 3.71
CA THR A 246 1.92 6.80 4.67
C THR A 246 1.57 8.12 4.00
N LEU A 247 2.41 8.60 3.05
CA LEU A 247 2.12 9.83 2.30
C LEU A 247 0.86 9.69 1.45
N PHE A 248 0.72 8.56 0.77
CA PHE A 248 -0.45 8.25 -0.04
C PHE A 248 -1.72 8.19 0.81
N TRP A 249 -1.70 7.56 1.99
CA TRP A 249 -2.86 7.48 2.88
C TRP A 249 -3.28 8.83 3.42
N ILE A 250 -2.30 9.66 3.83
CA ILE A 250 -2.58 11.03 4.25
C ILE A 250 -3.23 11.80 3.11
N ALA A 251 -2.68 11.71 1.90
CA ALA A 251 -3.26 12.38 0.75
C ALA A 251 -4.69 11.90 0.45
N LYS A 252 -4.89 10.59 0.41
CA LYS A 252 -6.18 9.95 0.14
C LYS A 252 -7.25 10.36 1.16
N HIS A 253 -6.92 10.32 2.44
CA HIS A 253 -7.83 10.69 3.52
C HIS A 253 -8.12 12.20 3.52
N SER A 254 -7.09 13.04 3.44
CA SER A 254 -7.24 14.49 3.62
C SER A 254 -7.83 15.20 2.39
N PHE A 255 -7.61 14.68 1.18
CA PHE A 255 -8.02 15.33 -0.07
C PHE A 255 -9.10 14.56 -0.85
N ARG A 256 -9.54 13.39 -0.35
CA ARG A 256 -10.61 12.56 -0.95
C ARG A 256 -10.29 12.14 -2.38
N VAL A 257 -9.08 11.65 -2.56
CA VAL A 257 -8.54 11.36 -3.89
C VAL A 257 -8.38 9.88 -4.16
N GLY A 258 -8.59 9.47 -5.42
CA GLY A 258 -8.65 8.05 -5.81
C GLY A 258 -7.39 7.47 -6.44
N SER A 259 -6.37 8.26 -6.75
CA SER A 259 -5.17 7.81 -7.48
C SER A 259 -3.87 8.44 -6.96
N ASP A 260 -2.73 7.86 -7.33
CA ASP A 260 -1.39 8.34 -6.95
C ASP A 260 -1.12 9.75 -7.48
N GLU A 261 -1.60 10.06 -8.69
CA GLU A 261 -1.50 11.39 -9.32
C GLU A 261 -2.13 12.48 -8.46
N ALA A 262 -3.03 12.09 -7.57
CA ALA A 262 -3.70 13.03 -6.73
C ALA A 262 -2.85 13.60 -5.60
N LEU A 263 -1.63 13.08 -5.40
CA LEU A 263 -0.58 13.80 -4.66
C LEU A 263 -0.22 15.13 -5.34
N ILE A 264 -0.25 15.18 -6.67
CA ILE A 264 -0.06 16.42 -7.45
C ILE A 264 -1.31 17.28 -7.36
N ASP A 265 -2.49 16.70 -7.58
CA ASP A 265 -3.75 17.47 -7.58
C ASP A 265 -4.04 18.09 -6.21
N ALA A 266 -3.65 17.41 -5.12
CA ALA A 266 -3.69 17.93 -3.77
C ALA A 266 -2.63 19.00 -3.50
N GLY A 267 -1.70 19.26 -4.43
CA GLY A 267 -0.58 20.19 -4.27
C GLY A 267 0.42 19.76 -3.20
N LEU A 268 0.53 18.47 -2.90
CA LEU A 268 1.48 17.94 -1.90
C LEU A 268 2.86 17.67 -2.51
N LEU A 269 2.89 17.35 -3.80
CA LEU A 269 4.12 17.13 -4.56
C LEU A 269 4.03 17.87 -5.90
N SER A 270 5.16 18.43 -6.32
CA SER A 270 5.38 18.86 -7.69
C SER A 270 5.43 17.66 -8.65
N ARG A 271 5.36 17.92 -9.97
CA ARG A 271 5.48 16.86 -10.99
C ARG A 271 6.82 16.14 -10.92
N GLU A 272 7.91 16.84 -10.58
CA GLU A 272 9.25 16.26 -10.47
C GLU A 272 9.36 15.34 -9.25
N GLU A 273 8.83 15.79 -8.11
CA GLU A 273 8.77 14.99 -6.88
C GLU A 273 7.87 13.78 -7.04
N TYR A 274 6.75 13.90 -7.76
CA TYR A 274 5.90 12.75 -8.08
C TYR A 274 6.62 11.73 -8.98
N ARG A 275 7.39 12.17 -9.97
CA ARG A 275 8.24 11.26 -10.77
C ARG A 275 9.28 10.57 -9.89
N LEU A 276 9.89 11.28 -8.94
CA LEU A 276 10.81 10.68 -7.97
C LEU A 276 10.10 9.65 -7.08
N PHE A 277 8.90 9.97 -6.58
CA PHE A 277 8.05 9.07 -5.80
C PHE A 277 7.80 7.77 -6.57
N ARG A 278 7.34 7.85 -7.83
CA ARG A 278 7.05 6.68 -8.68
C ARG A 278 8.29 5.83 -8.93
N ARG A 279 9.46 6.45 -9.16
CA ARG A 279 10.72 5.70 -9.32
C ARG A 279 11.13 4.99 -8.03
N CYS A 280 10.99 5.64 -6.87
CA CYS A 280 11.31 5.04 -5.58
C CYS A 280 10.36 3.87 -5.26
N ASP A 281 9.05 4.05 -5.49
CA ASP A 281 8.04 3.01 -5.27
C ASP A 281 8.33 1.78 -6.14
N ASP A 282 8.53 1.97 -7.45
CA ASP A 282 8.81 0.86 -8.36
C ASP A 282 10.11 0.12 -7.99
N PHE A 283 11.17 0.86 -7.66
CA PHE A 283 12.43 0.27 -7.22
C PHE A 283 12.27 -0.54 -5.92
N LEU A 284 11.59 0.00 -4.90
CA LEU A 284 11.35 -0.72 -3.65
C LEU A 284 10.47 -1.94 -3.86
N TRP A 285 9.47 -1.88 -4.76
CA TRP A 285 8.71 -3.05 -5.17
C TRP A 285 9.56 -4.09 -5.87
N ALA A 286 10.48 -3.69 -6.75
CA ALA A 286 11.34 -4.62 -7.47
C ALA A 286 12.23 -5.38 -6.47
N VAL A 287 12.85 -4.66 -5.54
CA VAL A 287 13.64 -5.25 -4.44
C VAL A 287 12.81 -6.23 -3.62
N ARG A 288 11.63 -5.81 -3.16
CA ARG A 288 10.77 -6.63 -2.30
C ARG A 288 10.25 -7.88 -3.00
N CYS A 289 9.80 -7.76 -4.25
CA CYS A 289 9.32 -8.90 -5.03
C CYS A 289 10.45 -9.90 -5.29
N HIS A 290 11.64 -9.44 -5.71
CA HIS A 290 12.78 -10.33 -5.87
C HIS A 290 13.21 -11.00 -4.57
N LEU A 291 13.20 -10.27 -3.45
CA LEU A 291 13.54 -10.81 -2.13
C LEU A 291 12.56 -11.93 -1.72
N HIS A 292 11.27 -11.70 -1.89
CA HIS A 292 10.23 -12.71 -1.60
C HIS A 292 10.40 -13.96 -2.48
N PHE A 293 10.60 -13.78 -3.79
CA PHE A 293 10.82 -14.91 -4.71
C PHE A 293 12.13 -15.65 -4.43
N LEU A 294 13.15 -14.95 -3.95
CA LEU A 294 14.44 -15.54 -3.58
C LEU A 294 14.32 -16.33 -2.27
N ALA A 295 13.66 -15.77 -1.25
CA ALA A 295 13.54 -16.37 0.07
C ALA A 295 12.45 -17.45 0.17
N GLY A 296 11.48 -17.47 -0.77
CA GLY A 296 10.32 -18.36 -0.71
C GLY A 296 9.36 -18.06 0.45
N ARG A 297 9.48 -16.89 1.07
CA ARG A 297 8.67 -16.41 2.20
C ARG A 297 8.58 -14.89 2.20
N ALA A 298 7.76 -14.34 3.09
CA ALA A 298 7.61 -12.90 3.30
C ALA A 298 8.83 -12.31 4.03
N GLU A 299 10.01 -12.43 3.43
CA GLU A 299 11.23 -11.80 3.92
C GLU A 299 11.24 -10.32 3.53
N GLU A 300 11.56 -9.45 4.48
CA GLU A 300 11.57 -8.00 4.30
C GLU A 300 12.94 -7.40 4.60
N ARG A 301 13.85 -8.19 5.18
CA ARG A 301 15.24 -7.80 5.48
C ARG A 301 16.16 -8.19 4.31
N ILE A 302 16.97 -7.23 3.89
CA ILE A 302 18.02 -7.43 2.90
C ILE A 302 19.30 -7.86 3.65
N SER A 303 19.32 -9.11 4.11
CA SER A 303 20.46 -9.69 4.84
C SER A 303 21.71 -9.80 3.95
N PHE A 304 22.88 -9.87 4.57
CA PHE A 304 24.15 -9.83 3.84
C PHE A 304 24.30 -10.96 2.80
N ASP A 305 23.76 -12.14 3.11
CA ASP A 305 23.77 -13.33 2.25
C ASP A 305 22.90 -13.19 0.99
N VAL A 306 21.78 -12.45 1.06
CA VAL A 306 20.89 -12.26 -0.10
C VAL A 306 21.33 -11.10 -1.00
N GLN A 307 22.16 -10.18 -0.52
CA GLN A 307 22.59 -8.99 -1.26
C GLN A 307 23.25 -9.28 -2.62
N PRO A 308 24.19 -10.24 -2.75
CA PRO A 308 24.83 -10.54 -4.04
C PRO A 308 23.83 -11.06 -5.09
N GLU A 309 22.93 -11.95 -4.68
CA GLU A 309 21.94 -12.54 -5.57
C GLU A 309 20.85 -11.53 -5.95
N LEU A 310 20.40 -10.68 -5.02
CA LEU A 310 19.50 -9.56 -5.32
C LEU A 310 20.13 -8.58 -6.31
N ALA A 311 21.40 -8.24 -6.12
CA ALA A 311 22.13 -7.36 -7.04
C ALA A 311 22.14 -7.96 -8.46
N ARG A 312 22.41 -9.26 -8.60
CA ARG A 312 22.36 -9.96 -9.89
C ARG A 312 20.97 -9.90 -10.52
N ARG A 313 19.91 -10.22 -9.77
CA ARG A 313 18.51 -10.22 -10.25
C ARG A 313 18.03 -8.84 -10.69
N LEU A 314 18.46 -7.78 -9.99
CA LEU A 314 18.15 -6.40 -10.35
C LEU A 314 19.03 -5.85 -11.49
N GLY A 315 19.98 -6.64 -11.98
CA GLY A 315 20.84 -6.30 -13.11
C GLY A 315 22.03 -5.41 -12.76
N TYR A 316 22.46 -5.38 -11.50
CA TYR A 316 23.72 -4.73 -11.13
C TYR A 316 24.89 -5.58 -11.56
N GLN A 317 25.85 -4.94 -12.20
CA GLN A 317 27.10 -5.55 -12.65
C GLN A 317 28.26 -5.00 -11.83
N LYS A 318 29.37 -5.74 -11.80
CA LYS A 318 30.63 -5.23 -11.24
C LYS A 318 31.10 -3.99 -12.00
N HIS A 319 31.74 -3.08 -11.30
CA HIS A 319 32.40 -1.91 -11.87
C HIS A 319 33.80 -1.83 -11.26
N PRO A 320 34.83 -1.29 -11.96
CA PRO A 320 36.14 -1.07 -11.34
C PRO A 320 36.01 -0.40 -9.97
N GLY A 321 36.51 -1.09 -8.94
CA GLY A 321 36.49 -0.63 -7.54
C GLY A 321 35.18 -0.83 -6.76
N LEU A 322 34.12 -1.42 -7.34
CA LEU A 322 32.86 -1.70 -6.63
C LEU A 322 32.23 -3.03 -7.05
N GLU A 323 31.92 -3.88 -6.07
CA GLU A 323 31.16 -5.11 -6.25
C GLU A 323 29.68 -4.81 -6.58
N ALA A 324 29.03 -5.75 -7.28
CA ALA A 324 27.63 -5.57 -7.69
C ALA A 324 26.69 -5.34 -6.48
N ALA A 325 26.94 -6.06 -5.37
CA ALA A 325 26.22 -5.89 -4.11
C ALA A 325 26.40 -4.47 -3.53
N GLU A 326 27.61 -3.93 -3.55
CA GLU A 326 27.89 -2.58 -3.04
C GLU A 326 27.19 -1.51 -3.88
N ARG A 327 27.17 -1.67 -5.21
CA ARG A 327 26.43 -0.77 -6.11
C ARG A 327 24.92 -0.83 -5.85
N PHE A 328 24.38 -2.04 -5.67
CA PHE A 328 22.98 -2.23 -5.29
C PHE A 328 22.67 -1.54 -3.96
N MET A 329 23.45 -1.80 -2.92
CA MET A 329 23.23 -1.20 -1.60
C MET A 329 23.38 0.32 -1.63
N LYS A 330 24.33 0.86 -2.40
CA LYS A 330 24.45 2.31 -2.63
C LYS A 330 23.18 2.88 -3.26
N HIS A 331 22.65 2.26 -4.31
CA HIS A 331 21.39 2.72 -4.92
C HIS A 331 20.21 2.59 -3.95
N TYR A 332 20.15 1.50 -3.18
CA TYR A 332 19.12 1.32 -2.15
C TYR A 332 19.12 2.46 -1.14
N PHE A 333 20.28 2.83 -0.61
CA PHE A 333 20.38 3.91 0.36
C PHE A 333 20.07 5.30 -0.23
N LEU A 334 20.43 5.54 -1.50
CA LEU A 334 20.02 6.75 -2.22
C LEU A 334 18.49 6.81 -2.40
N GLY A 335 17.86 5.71 -2.78
CA GLY A 335 16.40 5.60 -2.86
C GLY A 335 15.73 5.85 -1.51
N ALA A 336 16.20 5.21 -0.44
CA ALA A 336 15.67 5.43 0.91
C ALA A 336 15.86 6.88 1.38
N ARG A 337 16.93 7.56 0.94
CA ARG A 337 17.16 8.98 1.20
C ARG A 337 16.14 9.84 0.50
N ASP A 338 15.91 9.56 -0.77
CA ASP A 338 14.95 10.28 -1.60
C ASP A 338 13.52 10.11 -1.09
N VAL A 339 13.14 8.90 -0.64
CA VAL A 339 11.86 8.66 0.05
C VAL A 339 11.72 9.54 1.29
N GLY A 340 12.75 9.59 2.15
CA GLY A 340 12.68 10.45 3.33
C GLY A 340 12.66 11.94 3.01
N ASN A 341 13.22 12.36 1.87
CA ASN A 341 13.09 13.73 1.39
C ASN A 341 11.66 14.05 0.96
N LEU A 342 11.03 13.16 0.18
CA LEU A 342 9.61 13.27 -0.19
C LEU A 342 8.72 13.32 1.05
N THR A 343 8.97 12.49 2.05
CA THR A 343 8.22 12.52 3.31
C THR A 343 8.31 13.87 4.00
N ARG A 344 9.50 14.47 4.03
CA ARG A 344 9.71 15.79 4.64
C ARG A 344 8.96 16.89 3.90
N ILE A 345 8.99 16.85 2.56
CA ILE A 345 8.29 17.82 1.70
C ILE A 345 6.79 17.79 1.99
N VAL A 346 6.18 16.60 2.00
CA VAL A 346 4.75 16.46 2.30
C VAL A 346 4.42 16.90 3.73
N CYS A 347 5.23 16.54 4.73
CA CYS A 347 5.01 16.98 6.10
C CYS A 347 5.06 18.51 6.23
N ALA A 348 6.02 19.16 5.56
CA ALA A 348 6.13 20.62 5.56
C ALA A 348 4.90 21.29 4.94
N GLU A 349 4.44 20.79 3.79
CA GLU A 349 3.24 21.32 3.13
C GLU A 349 1.97 21.15 3.99
N LEU A 350 1.84 20.01 4.69
CA LEU A 350 0.72 19.76 5.60
C LEU A 350 0.74 20.72 6.81
N GLU A 351 1.91 20.89 7.43
CA GLU A 351 2.10 21.84 8.54
C GLU A 351 1.76 23.28 8.13
N ASP A 352 2.20 23.71 6.94
CA ASP A 352 1.93 25.05 6.42
C ASP A 352 0.44 25.28 6.18
N ARG A 353 -0.29 24.27 5.70
CA ARG A 353 -1.75 24.32 5.54
C ARG A 353 -2.47 24.39 6.87
N GLU A 354 -2.06 23.59 7.86
CA GLU A 354 -2.62 23.67 9.20
C GLU A 354 -2.39 25.05 9.84
N ALA A 355 -1.20 25.62 9.66
CA ALA A 355 -0.88 26.97 10.14
C ALA A 355 -1.77 28.04 9.49
N LYS A 356 -2.07 27.92 8.19
CA LYS A 356 -2.96 28.85 7.47
C LYS A 356 -4.41 28.73 7.93
N ASN A 357 -4.89 27.53 8.24
CA ASN A 357 -6.29 27.24 8.61
C ASN A 357 -6.61 27.42 10.10
N ALA A 358 -5.61 27.71 10.95
CA ALA A 358 -5.84 27.97 12.37
C ALA A 358 -6.72 29.22 12.60
N PRO A 359 -7.73 29.16 13.49
CA PRO A 359 -8.64 30.28 13.75
C PRO A 359 -7.89 31.56 14.13
N ARG A 360 -8.40 32.73 13.72
CA ARG A 360 -7.78 34.05 13.95
C ARG A 360 -7.43 34.32 15.42
N LEU A 361 -8.20 33.77 16.37
CA LEU A 361 -7.93 33.89 17.80
C LEU A 361 -6.66 33.14 18.22
N ASN A 362 -6.40 31.96 17.63
CA ASN A 362 -5.14 31.22 17.78
C ASN A 362 -3.98 31.90 17.02
N ARG A 363 -4.25 32.64 15.94
CA ARG A 363 -3.25 33.46 15.24
C ARG A 363 -2.85 34.69 16.07
N LEU A 364 -3.78 35.27 16.84
CA LEU A 364 -3.52 36.37 17.77
C LEU A 364 -2.79 35.89 19.04
N LEU A 365 -3.13 34.71 19.56
CA LEU A 365 -2.42 34.07 20.68
C LEU A 365 -1.02 33.56 20.28
N ARG A 366 -0.84 33.03 19.05
CA ARG A 366 0.49 32.80 18.45
C ARG A 366 1.20 34.09 18.01
N GLY A 367 0.53 35.25 18.08
CA GLY A 367 1.14 36.57 17.93
C GLY A 367 2.23 36.86 18.97
N PHE A 368 2.29 36.04 20.04
CA PHE A 368 3.37 36.05 21.03
C PHE A 368 4.41 34.92 20.85
N GLY A 369 4.34 34.09 19.80
CA GLY A 369 5.13 32.84 19.73
C GLY A 369 5.65 32.33 18.39
N ALA A 370 5.37 32.96 17.24
CA ALA A 370 5.95 32.50 15.96
C ALA A 370 6.23 33.65 14.99
N ARG A 371 7.15 34.56 15.36
CA ARG A 371 7.92 35.32 14.36
C ARG A 371 9.09 34.44 13.90
N PRO A 372 9.46 34.44 12.60
CA PRO A 372 10.72 33.84 12.16
C PRO A 372 11.83 34.34 13.06
N ARG A 373 12.39 33.45 13.87
CA ARG A 373 13.40 33.83 14.84
C ARG A 373 14.72 33.76 14.10
N LYS A 374 15.31 34.93 13.82
CA LYS A 374 16.69 34.96 13.33
C LYS A 374 17.56 34.15 14.27
N LEU A 375 18.43 33.33 13.72
CA LEU A 375 19.43 32.63 14.52
C LEU A 375 20.25 33.68 15.26
N LYS A 376 20.54 33.45 16.55
CA LYS A 376 21.26 34.42 17.40
C LYS A 376 22.58 34.85 16.76
N ASP A 377 23.21 33.94 16.01
CA ASP A 377 24.53 34.12 15.42
C ASP A 377 24.49 34.39 13.90
N SER A 378 23.31 34.49 13.28
CA SER A 378 23.20 34.78 11.84
C SER A 378 21.86 35.42 11.47
N SER A 379 21.91 36.57 10.79
CA SER A 379 20.75 37.21 10.18
C SER A 379 20.32 36.58 8.86
N ASP A 380 21.14 35.70 8.30
CA ASP A 380 20.94 35.06 7.01
C ASP A 380 20.01 33.83 7.11
N PHE A 381 19.78 33.35 8.33
CA PHE A 381 18.93 32.21 8.60
C PHE A 381 17.84 32.55 9.61
N VAL A 382 16.65 31.98 9.41
CA VAL A 382 15.50 32.11 10.30
C VAL A 382 15.02 30.72 10.70
N VAL A 383 14.58 30.57 11.94
CA VAL A 383 13.94 29.35 12.41
C VAL A 383 12.43 29.51 12.34
N GLU A 384 11.79 28.64 11.57
CA GLU A 384 10.34 28.55 11.43
C GLU A 384 9.90 27.11 11.62
N ASN A 385 8.94 26.87 12.53
CA ASN A 385 8.43 25.52 12.85
C ASN A 385 9.54 24.49 13.16
N GLY A 386 10.64 24.91 13.81
CA GLY A 386 11.76 24.04 14.15
C GLY A 386 12.68 23.69 12.97
N ARG A 387 12.54 24.36 11.82
CA ARG A 387 13.42 24.22 10.65
C ARG A 387 14.19 25.51 10.42
N ILE A 388 15.43 25.37 9.95
CA ILE A 388 16.26 26.50 9.51
C ILE A 388 15.92 26.80 8.04
N ASN A 389 15.44 28.01 7.79
CA ASN A 389 15.13 28.57 6.48
C ASN A 389 16.10 29.73 6.16
N ILE A 390 16.25 30.06 4.88
CA ILE A 390 16.97 31.27 4.44
C ILE A 390 16.11 32.51 4.69
N ALA A 391 16.73 33.58 5.18
CA ALA A 391 16.04 34.85 5.43
C ALA A 391 15.62 35.56 4.12
N ASP A 392 16.40 35.38 3.04
CA ASP A 392 16.13 35.91 1.71
C ASP A 392 16.78 35.03 0.62
N LYS A 393 16.36 35.18 -0.65
CA LYS A 393 16.83 34.32 -1.76
C LYS A 393 18.32 34.49 -2.10
N ALA A 394 18.94 35.63 -1.77
CA ALA A 394 20.31 35.95 -2.11
C ALA A 394 21.32 35.55 -1.00
N VAL A 395 20.87 34.87 0.06
CA VAL A 395 21.71 34.48 1.22
C VAL A 395 22.99 33.73 0.82
N PHE A 396 22.91 32.80 -0.14
CA PHE A 396 24.07 32.02 -0.59
C PHE A 396 24.91 32.73 -1.65
N GLU A 397 24.32 33.63 -2.43
CA GLU A 397 25.06 34.47 -3.38
C GLU A 397 25.87 35.54 -2.65
N ARG A 398 25.29 36.11 -1.58
CA ARG A 398 25.91 37.13 -0.74
C ARG A 398 27.07 36.57 0.09
N ASP A 399 26.90 35.37 0.65
CA ASP A 399 27.96 34.66 1.37
C ASP A 399 27.90 33.16 1.05
N PRO A 400 28.72 32.67 0.11
CA PRO A 400 28.79 31.24 -0.23
C PRO A 400 29.15 30.34 0.96
N VAL A 401 29.80 30.87 2.01
CA VAL A 401 30.11 30.11 3.24
C VAL A 401 28.83 29.71 3.98
N ASN A 402 27.70 30.41 3.74
CA ASN A 402 26.40 30.03 4.26
C ASN A 402 25.96 28.62 3.82
N LEU A 403 26.48 28.10 2.69
CA LEU A 403 26.25 26.70 2.30
C LEU A 403 26.81 25.71 3.33
N ILE A 404 27.87 26.05 4.04
CA ILE A 404 28.45 25.22 5.12
C ILE A 404 27.85 25.64 6.47
N ARG A 405 27.69 26.94 6.70
CA ARG A 405 27.16 27.49 7.96
C ARG A 405 25.76 26.96 8.29
N ILE A 406 24.90 26.75 7.29
CA ILE A 406 23.57 26.17 7.51
C ILE A 406 23.64 24.74 8.10
N PHE A 407 24.64 23.93 7.72
CA PHE A 407 24.84 22.61 8.32
C PHE A 407 25.37 22.68 9.75
N HIS A 408 26.25 23.66 10.03
CA HIS A 408 26.73 23.90 11.39
C HIS A 408 25.57 24.30 12.32
N GLU A 409 24.74 25.25 11.89
CA GLU A 409 23.59 25.69 12.68
C GLU A 409 22.52 24.60 12.83
N ALA A 410 22.33 23.74 11.82
CA ALA A 410 21.39 22.61 11.91
C ALA A 410 21.88 21.46 12.82
N GLY A 411 23.18 21.41 13.13
CA GLY A 411 23.77 20.41 14.01
C GLY A 411 23.87 20.85 15.48
N ARG A 412 23.55 22.11 15.79
CA ARG A 412 23.40 22.64 17.15
C ARG A 412 21.98 22.37 17.66
#